data_AF-A0A7X5VRX0-F1
#
_entry.id   AF-A0A7X5VRX0-F1
#
_cell.length_a   1.000
_cell.length_b   1.000
_cell.length_c   1.000
_cell.angle_alpha   90.00
_cell.angle_beta   90.00
_cell.angle_gamma   90.00
#
_symmetry.space_group_name_H-M   'P 1'
#
loop_
_entity.id
_entity.type
_entity.pdbx_description
1 polymer ?
#
loop_
_entity_poly.entity_id
_entity_poly.type
_entity_poly.pdbx_seq_one_letter_code
_entity_poly.pdbx_strand_id
1 'polypeptide(L)'
;DLSGSMDTPDMLDPDGNRIQRLDAVKLVLDDFITRREGDRLGVIVFGNQAFLQAPFTQDHDLVRALLDQTRPRLAGPQTMIGD
;
A
#
# COMPACT_ATOMS: atom_id res chain seq x y z
N ASP A 1 3.13 5.00 -1.90
CA ASP A 1 4.47 4.95 -2.52
C ASP A 1 4.99 3.52 -2.47
N LEU A 2 5.63 3.06 -3.54
CA LEU A 2 6.30 1.76 -3.71
C LEU A 2 7.79 1.94 -4.07
N SER A 3 8.37 3.11 -3.82
CA SER A 3 9.80 3.36 -4.00
C SER A 3 10.65 2.33 -3.25
N GLY A 4 11.93 2.21 -3.66
CA GLY A 4 12.86 1.31 -2.98
C GLY A 4 13.04 1.59 -1.49
N SER A 5 12.77 2.82 -1.04
CA SER A 5 12.84 3.18 0.38
C SER A 5 11.80 2.45 1.24
N MET A 6 10.71 1.98 0.63
CA MET A 6 9.63 1.27 1.31
C MET A 6 10.00 -0.14 1.77
N ASP A 7 11.16 -0.65 1.31
CA ASP A 7 11.77 -1.93 1.71
C ASP A 7 12.59 -1.82 3.01
N THR A 8 12.79 -0.60 3.53
CA THR A 8 13.59 -0.36 4.74
C THR A 8 12.90 -0.97 5.97
N PRO A 9 13.56 -1.85 6.75
CA PRO A 9 12.99 -2.49 7.92
C PRO A 9 13.19 -1.64 9.19
N ASP A 10 12.59 -0.46 9.22
CA ASP A 10 12.74 0.53 10.29
C ASP A 10 11.42 0.93 10.98
N MET A 11 10.31 0.27 10.64
CA MET A 11 9.03 0.40 11.33
C MET A 11 8.84 -0.72 12.34
N LEU A 12 7.98 -0.50 13.34
CA LEU A 12 7.62 -1.51 14.33
C LEU A 12 6.19 -2.00 14.09
N ASP A 13 5.99 -3.31 14.16
CA ASP A 13 4.66 -3.92 14.25
C ASP A 13 4.11 -3.82 15.69
N PRO A 14 2.85 -4.21 15.94
CA PRO A 14 2.25 -4.19 17.28
C PRO A 14 2.97 -5.07 18.31
N ASP A 15 3.70 -6.09 17.86
CA ASP A 15 4.48 -7.00 18.70
C ASP A 15 5.91 -6.49 18.96
N GLY A 16 6.29 -5.36 18.36
CA GLY A 16 7.60 -4.72 18.49
C GLY A 16 8.67 -5.25 17.55
N ASN A 17 8.32 -6.06 16.55
CA ASN A 17 9.26 -6.54 15.53
C ASN A 17 9.52 -5.46 14.48
N ARG A 18 10.75 -5.44 13.96
CA ARG A 18 11.09 -4.57 12.83
C ARG A 18 10.52 -5.11 11.53
N ILE A 19 9.69 -4.32 10.87
CA ILE A 19 9.05 -4.62 9.59
C ILE A 19 9.36 -3.54 8.56
N GLN A 20 9.13 -3.87 7.28
CA GLN A 20 9.30 -2.91 6.20
C GLN A 20 8.28 -1.77 6.33
N ARG A 21 8.64 -0.59 5.83
CA ARG A 21 7.71 0.55 5.78
C ARG A 21 6.42 0.23 5.03
N LEU A 22 6.49 -0.52 3.92
CA LEU A 22 5.29 -0.91 3.18
C LEU A 22 4.37 -1.79 4.02
N ASP A 23 4.92 -2.74 4.76
CA ASP A 23 4.14 -3.63 5.62
C ASP A 23 3.46 -2.85 6.75
N ALA A 24 4.16 -1.89 7.35
CA ALA A 24 3.55 -1.01 8.36
C ALA A 24 2.39 -0.18 7.79
N VAL A 25 2.52 0.32 6.55
CA VAL A 25 1.43 1.03 5.86
C VAL A 25 0.25 0.08 5.59
N LYS A 26 0.50 -1.17 5.19
CA LYS A 26 -0.57 -2.16 4.99
C LYS A 26 -1.36 -2.41 6.27
N LEU A 27 -0.71 -2.51 7.43
CA LEU A 27 -1.39 -2.65 8.73
C LEU A 27 -2.32 -1.47 9.03
N VAL A 28 -1.86 -0.23 8.78
CA VAL A 28 -2.67 0.97 8.97
C VAL A 28 -3.83 1.04 7.98
N LEU A 29 -3.60 0.66 6.72
CA LEU A 29 -4.65 0.61 5.70
C LEU A 29 -5.69 -0.47 6.01
N ASP A 30 -5.27 -1.61 6.53
CA ASP A 30 -6.17 -2.71 6.89
C ASP A 30 -7.17 -2.27 7.97
N ASP A 31 -6.68 -1.61 9.02
CA ASP A 31 -7.50 -0.98 10.05
C ASP A 31 -8.41 0.14 9.50
N PHE A 32 -7.89 0.96 8.58
CA PHE A 32 -8.69 2.00 7.92
C PHE A 32 -9.85 1.42 7.11
N ILE A 33 -9.62 0.40 6.28
CA ILE A 33 -10.64 -0.23 5.43
C ILE A 33 -11.72 -0.87 6.30
N THR A 34 -11.33 -1.53 7.41
CA THR A 34 -12.26 -2.20 8.32
C THR A 34 -13.31 -1.25 8.90
N ARG A 35 -12.95 0.02 9.13
CA ARG A 35 -13.87 1.01 9.71
C ARG A 35 -14.81 1.68 8.69
N ARG A 36 -14.72 1.32 7.42
CA ARG A 36 -15.38 2.04 6.30
C ARG A 36 -16.46 1.24 5.61
N GLU A 37 -17.15 0.37 6.35
CA GLU A 37 -18.26 -0.45 5.85
C GLU A 37 -19.23 0.37 4.97
N GLY A 38 -19.34 0.00 3.69
CA GLY A 38 -20.23 0.64 2.71
C GLY A 38 -19.59 1.71 1.82
N ASP A 39 -18.43 2.25 2.19
CA ASP A 39 -17.70 3.21 1.35
C ASP A 39 -17.12 2.52 0.10
N ARG A 40 -17.00 3.28 -0.98
CA ARG A 40 -16.21 2.86 -2.16
C ARG A 40 -14.77 3.31 -1.97
N LEU A 41 -13.83 2.43 -2.25
CA LEU A 41 -12.40 2.68 -2.15
C LEU A 41 -11.72 2.44 -3.49
N GLY A 42 -10.78 3.31 -3.83
CA GLY A 42 -9.87 3.14 -4.96
C GLY A 42 -8.43 3.27 -4.46
N VAL A 43 -7.52 2.48 -5.01
CA VAL A 43 -6.12 2.48 -4.60
C VAL A 43 -5.25 2.81 -5.79
N ILE A 44 -4.43 3.86 -5.64
CA ILE A 44 -3.39 4.23 -6.60
C ILE A 44 -2.05 4.04 -5.90
N VAL A 45 -1.15 3.33 -6.57
CA VAL A 45 0.23 3.14 -6.12
C VAL A 45 1.17 3.93 -7.02
N PHE A 46 2.26 4.42 -6.43
CA PHE A 46 3.24 5.25 -7.12
C PHE A 46 4.62 4.63 -6.98
N GLY A 47 5.37 4.55 -8.08
CA GLY A 47 6.81 4.29 -8.11
C GLY A 47 7.45 5.23 -9.12
N ASN A 48 7.99 4.70 -10.22
CA ASN A 48 8.38 5.50 -11.39
C ASN A 48 7.17 6.07 -12.12
N GLN A 49 6.06 5.34 -12.09
CA GLN A 49 4.78 5.73 -12.67
C GLN A 49 3.67 5.43 -11.67
N ALA A 50 2.54 6.12 -11.82
CA ALA A 50 1.33 5.81 -11.08
C ALA A 50 0.60 4.63 -11.73
N PHE A 51 0.19 3.66 -10.93
CA PHE A 51 -0.63 2.54 -11.38
C PHE A 51 -1.91 2.47 -10.54
N LEU A 52 -3.03 2.24 -11.21
CA LEU A 52 -4.29 1.94 -10.52
C LEU A 52 -4.21 0.51 -10.00
N GLN A 53 -4.07 0.36 -8.68
CA GLN A 53 -3.95 -0.94 -8.03
C GLN A 53 -5.32 -1.58 -7.83
N ALA A 54 -6.32 -0.78 -7.44
CA ALA A 54 -7.70 -1.22 -7.31
C ALA A 54 -8.64 -0.13 -7.85
N PRO A 55 -9.60 -0.46 -8.74
CA PRO A 55 -10.61 0.48 -9.18
C PRO A 55 -11.55 0.87 -8.04
N PHE A 56 -12.28 1.97 -8.21
CA PHE A 56 -13.22 2.47 -7.20
C PHE A 56 -14.38 1.47 -6.96
N THR A 57 -14.30 0.70 -5.88
CA THR A 57 -15.18 -0.45 -5.61
C THR A 57 -15.65 -0.50 -4.15
N GLN A 58 -16.80 -1.13 -3.90
CA GLN A 58 -17.27 -1.48 -2.54
C GLN A 58 -16.72 -2.84 -2.08
N ASP A 59 -16.08 -3.59 -2.97
CA ASP A 59 -15.47 -4.87 -2.65
C ASP A 59 -14.15 -4.65 -1.90
N HIS A 60 -14.25 -4.53 -0.58
CA HIS A 60 -13.10 -4.29 0.29
C HIS A 60 -12.16 -5.50 0.37
N ASP A 61 -12.68 -6.71 0.22
CA ASP A 61 -11.87 -7.94 0.21
C ASP A 61 -10.96 -7.97 -1.02
N LEU A 62 -11.47 -7.56 -2.18
CA LEU A 62 -10.66 -7.37 -3.38
C LEU A 62 -9.57 -6.31 -3.16
N VAL A 63 -9.91 -5.17 -2.54
CA VAL A 63 -8.94 -4.11 -2.25
C VAL A 63 -7.81 -4.64 -1.35
N ARG A 64 -8.14 -5.38 -0.29
CA ARG A 64 -7.14 -6.00 0.60
C ARG A 64 -6.27 -7.01 -0.13
N ALA A 65 -6.87 -7.91 -0.91
CA ALA A 65 -6.12 -8.90 -1.68
C ALA A 65 -5.13 -8.26 -2.67
N LEU A 66 -5.49 -7.12 -3.28
CA LEU A 66 -4.62 -6.37 -4.18
C LEU A 66 -3.51 -5.62 -3.41
N LEU A 67 -3.83 -5.05 -2.25
CA LEU A 67 -2.84 -4.43 -1.36
C LEU A 67 -1.81 -5.47 -0.86
N ASP A 68 -2.24 -6.67 -0.48
CA ASP A 68 -1.35 -7.73 0.00
C ASP A 68 -0.32 -8.15 -1.06
N GLN A 69 -0.74 -8.21 -2.32
CA GLN A 69 0.13 -8.51 -3.46
C GLN A 69 1.12 -7.39 -3.80
N THR A 70 0.92 -6.20 -3.24
CA THR A 70 1.77 -5.03 -3.51
C THR A 70 3.14 -5.20 -2.83
N ARG A 71 4.23 -4.88 -3.54
CA ARG A 71 5.61 -5.00 -3.05
C ARG A 71 6.42 -3.73 -3.35
N PRO A 72 7.48 -3.42 -2.59
CA PRO A 72 8.40 -2.35 -2.96
C PRO A 72 8.98 -2.61 -4.35
N ARG A 73 9.21 -1.55 -5.12
CA ARG A 73 9.71 -1.56 -6.51
C ARG A 73 8.80 -2.22 -7.54
N LEU A 74 7.56 -2.62 -7.17
CA LEU A 74 6.59 -3.19 -8.12
C LEU A 74 6.23 -2.20 -9.25
N ALA A 75 6.24 -0.89 -8.95
CA ALA A 75 6.02 0.20 -9.90
C ALA A 75 7.33 0.79 -10.46
N GLY A 76 8.44 0.05 -10.38
CA GLY A 76 9.78 0.47 -10.80
C GLY A 76 10.67 0.98 -9.64
N PRO A 77 12.01 1.04 -9.83
CA PRO A 77 12.97 1.33 -8.75
C PRO A 77 13.24 2.82 -8.41
N GLN A 78 12.67 3.80 -9.11
CA GLN A 78 12.97 5.24 -9.00
C GLN A 78 11.70 6.12 -8.98
N THR A 79 11.47 6.90 -7.92
CA THR A 79 10.36 7.86 -7.88
C THR A 79 10.60 9.04 -8.82
N MET A 80 9.69 9.31 -9.78
CA MET A 80 9.65 10.60 -10.49
C MET A 80 8.68 11.54 -9.76
N ILE A 81 9.15 12.74 -9.38
CA ILE A 81 8.31 13.87 -8.99
C ILE A 81 8.30 14.84 -10.18
N GLY A 82 7.17 14.94 -10.91
CA GLY A 82 6.91 15.88 -12.04
C GLY A 82 7.23 15.31 -13.43
N ASP A 83 6.49 15.56 -14.52
CA ASP A 83 5.52 16.64 -14.84
C ASP A 83 4.05 16.42 -14.42
#